data_AF-A0A401QGV0-F1
#
_entry.id   AF-A0A401QGV0-F1
#
_cell.length_a   1.000
_cell.length_b   1.000
_cell.length_c   1.000
_cell.angle_alpha   90.00
_cell.angle_beta   90.00
_cell.angle_gamma   90.00
#
_symmetry.space_group_name_H-M   'P 1'
#
loop_
_entity.id
_entity.type
_entity.pdbx_description
1 polymer ?
#
loop_
_entity_poly.entity_id
_entity_poly.type
_entity_poly.pdbx_seq_one_letter_code
_entity_poly.pdbx_strand_id
1 'polypeptide(L)'
;VLQSLKFALQPAVTGLTINWKLPSELELVLLSQLPTVIFNEQRTIIYAQLKGKVDSSLEAEMSLKYSLKEQVVQNSVKFSLQPNKTQ
;
A
#
# COMPACT_ATOMS: atom_id res chain seq x y z
N VAL A 1 -29.64 -12.60 -12.97
CA VAL A 1 -29.37 -11.23 -12.44
C VAL A 1 -28.01 -11.12 -11.76
N LEU A 2 -27.60 -12.07 -10.91
CA LEU A 2 -26.31 -12.03 -10.19
C LEU A 2 -25.07 -11.97 -11.10
N GLN A 3 -25.11 -12.61 -12.27
CA GLN A 3 -23.99 -12.59 -13.22
C GLN A 3 -23.67 -11.18 -13.74
N SER A 4 -24.68 -10.41 -14.16
CA SER A 4 -24.47 -9.06 -14.68
C SER A 4 -23.82 -8.15 -13.65
N LEU A 5 -24.25 -8.23 -12.38
CA LEU A 5 -23.62 -7.50 -11.28
C LEU A 5 -22.16 -7.94 -11.07
N LYS A 6 -21.89 -9.24 -11.08
CA LYS A 6 -20.52 -9.77 -10.96
C LYS A 6 -19.60 -9.21 -12.06
N PHE A 7 -20.07 -9.13 -13.30
CA PHE A 7 -19.30 -8.56 -14.41
C PHE A 7 -19.09 -7.05 -14.27
N ALA A 8 -20.11 -6.31 -13.83
CA ALA A 8 -20.00 -4.87 -13.62
C ALA A 8 -18.96 -4.48 -12.55
N LEU A 9 -18.69 -5.39 -11.60
CA LEU A 9 -17.69 -5.22 -10.56
C LEU A 9 -16.27 -5.61 -11.01
N GLN A 10 -16.09 -6.15 -12.22
CA GLN A 10 -14.76 -6.49 -12.73
C GLN A 10 -14.12 -5.30 -13.49
N PRO A 11 -12.78 -5.17 -13.46
CA PRO A 11 -11.86 -6.00 -12.69
C PRO A 11 -11.85 -5.68 -11.20
N ALA A 12 -11.59 -6.70 -10.38
CA ALA A 12 -11.37 -6.54 -8.94
C ALA A 12 -9.92 -6.84 -8.57
N VAL A 13 -9.34 -5.99 -7.73
CA VAL A 13 -8.06 -6.21 -7.06
C VAL A 13 -8.32 -7.04 -5.81
N THR A 14 -7.53 -8.08 -5.58
CA THR A 14 -7.62 -8.98 -4.43
C THR A 14 -6.23 -9.29 -3.85
N GLY A 15 -6.17 -9.90 -2.66
CA GLY A 15 -4.91 -10.40 -2.09
C GLY A 15 -3.89 -9.29 -1.83
N LEU A 16 -4.37 -8.12 -1.43
CA LEU A 16 -3.54 -6.96 -1.14
C LEU A 16 -2.60 -7.25 0.03
N THR A 17 -1.31 -7.03 -0.21
CA THR A 17 -0.26 -7.13 0.79
C THR A 17 0.68 -5.94 0.61
N ILE A 18 1.09 -5.35 1.73
CA ILE A 18 2.05 -4.24 1.73
C ILE A 18 3.27 -4.71 2.52
N ASN A 19 4.42 -4.66 1.86
CA ASN A 19 5.72 -4.95 2.47
C ASN A 19 6.53 -3.66 2.57
N TRP A 20 7.27 -3.53 3.66
CA TRP A 20 8.12 -2.38 3.91
C TRP A 20 9.55 -2.86 4.16
N LYS A 21 10.52 -2.23 3.49
CA LYS A 21 11.93 -2.35 3.83
C LYS A 21 12.33 -1.04 4.49
N LEU A 22 12.50 -1.10 5.80
CA LEU A 22 12.82 0.05 6.64
C LEU A 22 14.25 -0.12 7.20
N PRO A 23 14.96 1.00 7.43
CA PRO A 23 16.15 1.02 8.27
C PRO A 23 15.88 0.43 9.66
N SER A 24 16.93 -0.12 10.28
CA SER A 24 16.84 -0.86 11.55
C SER A 24 16.26 -0.05 12.72
N GLU A 25 16.34 1.28 12.65
CA GLU A 25 15.91 2.21 13.70
C GLU A 25 14.42 2.61 13.59
N LEU A 26 13.71 2.08 12.58
CA LEU A 26 12.34 2.45 12.28
C LEU A 26 11.38 1.26 12.32
N GLU A 27 10.23 1.52 12.94
CA GLU A 27 9.11 0.60 13.04
C GLU A 27 7.91 1.16 12.29
N LEU A 28 7.11 0.27 11.69
CA LEU A 28 5.87 0.64 11.03
C LEU A 28 4.66 0.07 11.76
N VAL A 29 3.72 0.97 12.05
CA VAL A 29 2.42 0.65 12.62
C VAL A 29 1.36 0.94 11.58
N LEU A 30 0.68 -0.10 11.10
CA LEU A 30 -0.47 0.07 10.22
C LEU A 30 -1.66 0.58 11.06
N LEU A 31 -2.26 1.71 10.63
CA LEU A 31 -3.36 2.35 11.35
C LEU A 31 -4.74 1.99 10.76
N SER A 32 -4.78 1.41 9.56
CA SER A 32 -6.01 1.05 8.86
C SER A 32 -5.98 -0.41 8.40
N GLN A 33 -7.14 -1.07 8.42
CA GLN A 33 -7.26 -2.41 7.85
C GLN A 33 -7.03 -2.39 6.33
N LEU A 34 -6.32 -3.40 5.82
CA LEU A 34 -6.21 -3.57 4.36
C LEU A 34 -7.55 -4.06 3.81
N PRO A 35 -8.02 -3.49 2.69
CA PRO A 35 -9.22 -3.99 2.03
C PRO A 35 -8.95 -5.35 1.40
N THR A 36 -9.90 -6.27 1.53
CA THR A 36 -9.83 -7.59 0.91
C THR A 36 -10.03 -7.53 -0.61
N VAL A 37 -10.81 -6.54 -1.07
CA VAL A 37 -11.16 -6.29 -2.47
C VAL A 37 -11.21 -4.80 -2.76
N ILE A 38 -10.75 -4.40 -3.94
CA ILE A 38 -11.00 -3.06 -4.50
C ILE A 38 -11.58 -3.26 -5.90
N PHE A 39 -12.79 -2.75 -6.13
CA PHE A 39 -13.45 -2.81 -7.44
C PHE A 39 -13.01 -1.66 -8.35
N ASN A 40 -13.32 -1.79 -9.64
CA ASN A 40 -13.05 -0.72 -10.59
C ASN A 40 -13.63 0.63 -10.14
N GLU A 41 -12.90 1.71 -10.37
CA GLU A 41 -13.21 3.09 -9.91
C GLU A 41 -13.28 3.32 -8.38
N GLN A 42 -13.18 2.26 -7.56
CA GLN A 42 -13.11 2.42 -6.12
C GLN A 42 -11.71 2.87 -5.69
N ARG A 43 -11.66 3.90 -4.84
CA ARG A 43 -10.42 4.39 -4.23
C ARG A 43 -10.40 4.05 -2.75
N THR A 44 -9.22 3.75 -2.22
CA THR A 44 -9.03 3.50 -0.79
C THR A 44 -7.72 4.13 -0.35
N ILE A 45 -7.71 4.64 0.88
CA ILE A 45 -6.54 5.21 1.52
C ILE A 45 -6.17 4.31 2.70
N ILE A 46 -4.89 3.95 2.77
CA ILE A 46 -4.33 3.14 3.85
C ILE A 46 -3.36 4.04 4.62
N TYR A 47 -3.56 4.14 5.92
CA TYR A 47 -2.72 4.93 6.81
C TYR A 47 -1.75 4.03 7.55
N ALA A 48 -0.49 4.44 7.58
CA ALA A 48 0.56 3.82 8.36
C ALA A 48 1.39 4.91 9.04
N GLN A 49 1.82 4.63 10.27
CA GLN A 49 2.70 5.48 11.05
C GLN A 49 4.09 4.86 11.12
N LEU A 50 5.11 5.64 10.80
CA LEU A 50 6.50 5.32 11.07
C LEU A 50 6.87 5.85 12.45
N LYS A 51 7.52 5.02 13.26
CA LYS A 51 8.04 5.36 14.59
C LYS A 51 9.53 5.07 14.66
N GLY A 52 10.26 5.88 15.42
CA GLY A 52 11.69 5.72 15.61
C GLY A 52 12.47 6.97 15.24
N LYS A 53 13.79 6.84 15.17
CA LYS A 53 14.68 7.97 14.89
C LYS A 53 14.90 8.11 13.39
N VAL A 54 14.50 9.25 12.85
CA VAL A 54 14.65 9.56 11.42
C VAL A 54 15.85 10.48 11.24
N ASP A 55 16.86 9.99 10.52
CA ASP A 55 17.96 10.83 10.03
C ASP A 55 17.72 11.19 8.55
N SER A 56 18.16 12.38 8.15
CA SER A 56 17.85 13.00 6.84
C SER A 56 18.42 12.26 5.62
N SER A 57 19.23 11.22 5.82
CA SER A 57 19.81 10.36 4.77
C SER A 57 19.12 9.01 4.62
N LEU A 58 18.10 8.70 5.44
CA LEU A 58 17.46 7.40 5.41
C LEU A 58 16.49 7.27 4.23
N GLU A 59 16.62 6.16 3.50
CA GLU A 59 15.70 5.75 2.44
C GLU A 59 14.86 4.57 2.92
N ALA A 60 13.61 4.53 2.48
CA ALA A 60 12.70 3.40 2.70
C ALA A 60 12.13 2.93 1.36
N GLU A 61 11.81 1.63 1.28
CA GLU A 61 11.10 1.05 0.14
C GLU A 61 9.77 0.46 0.63
N MET A 62 8.68 0.79 -0.08
CA MET A 62 7.37 0.19 0.11
C MET A 62 7.01 -0.60 -1.15
N SER A 63 6.58 -1.83 -0.96
CA SER A 63 6.12 -2.71 -2.04
C SER A 63 4.64 -3.06 -1.83
N LEU A 64 3.82 -2.72 -2.81
CA LEU A 64 2.42 -3.11 -2.90
C LEU A 64 2.29 -4.32 -3.82
N LYS A 65 1.77 -5.43 -3.30
CA LYS A 65 1.51 -6.64 -4.07
C LYS A 65 0.02 -6.99 -4.02
N TYR A 66 -0.53 -7.36 -5.17
CA TYR A 66 -1.95 -7.69 -5.33
C TYR A 66 -2.19 -8.61 -6.52
N SER A 67 -3.38 -9.17 -6.61
CA SER A 67 -3.86 -9.95 -7.76
C SER A 67 -4.91 -9.15 -8.54
N LEU A 68 -4.72 -9.03 -9.84
CA LEU A 68 -5.65 -8.39 -10.78
C LEU A 68 -5.92 -9.37 -11.93
N LYS A 69 -7.18 -9.78 -12.11
CA LYS A 69 -7.56 -10.80 -13.12
C LYS A 69 -6.68 -12.07 -13.03
N GLU A 70 -6.46 -12.56 -11.81
CA GLU A 70 -5.64 -13.75 -11.51
C GLU A 70 -4.12 -13.60 -11.76
N GLN A 71 -3.67 -12.42 -12.18
CA GLN A 71 -2.26 -12.10 -12.33
C GLN A 71 -1.75 -11.36 -11.10
N VAL A 72 -0.63 -11.84 -10.55
CA VAL A 72 0.02 -11.19 -9.41
C VAL A 72 0.87 -10.04 -9.92
N VAL A 73 0.60 -8.83 -9.42
CA VAL A 73 1.31 -7.60 -9.73
C VAL A 73 2.01 -7.12 -8.46
N GLN A 74 3.22 -6.57 -8.62
CA GLN A 74 3.97 -5.93 -7.54
C GLN A 74 4.50 -4.58 -8.03
N ASN A 75 4.24 -3.53 -7.26
CA ASN A 75 4.78 -2.20 -7.47
C ASN A 75 5.62 -1.81 -6.25
N SER A 76 6.82 -1.30 -6.47
CA SER A 76 7.66 -0.75 -5.40
C SER A 76 7.86 0.75 -5.59
N VAL A 77 7.87 1.48 -4.48
CA VAL A 77 8.29 2.88 -4.44
C VAL A 77 9.39 3.04 -3.39
N LYS A 78 10.45 3.74 -3.76
CA LYS A 78 11.49 4.20 -2.84
C LYS A 78 11.24 5.66 -2.51
N PHE A 79 11.41 6.03 -1.26
CA PHE A 79 11.21 7.40 -0.80
C PHE A 79 12.21 7.76 0.31
N SER A 80 12.58 9.03 0.36
CA SER A 80 13.43 9.58 1.42
C SER A 80 12.57 9.95 2.63
N LEU A 81 13.11 9.73 3.83
CA LEU A 81 12.43 10.03 5.09
C LEU A 81 12.72 11.45 5.60
N GLN A 82 13.16 12.36 4.74
CA GLN A 82 13.44 13.74 5.14
C GLN A 82 12.19 14.41 5.72
N PRO A 83 12.23 14.89 6.98
CA PRO A 83 11.14 15.67 7.53
C PRO A 83 10.97 16.93 6.66
N ASN A 84 9.72 17.21 6.28
CA ASN A 84 9.40 18.44 5.58
C ASN A 84 9.81 19.61 6.47
N LYS A 85 10.81 20.39 6.03
CA LYS A 85 11.12 21.67 6.68
C LYS A 85 9.93 22.58 6.43
N THR A 86 9.09 22.77 7.44
CA THR A 86 8.05 23.80 7.41
C THR A 86 8.78 25.13 7.33
N GLN A 87 8.57 25.86 6.24
CA GLN A 87 9.12 27.20 6.01
C GLN A 87 8.38 28.23 6.85
#